data_AF-A0A9D2B4G6-F1
#
_entry.id   AF-A0A9D2B4G6-F1
#
_cell.length_a   1.000
_cell.length_b   1.000
_cell.length_c   1.000
_cell.angle_alpha   90.00
_cell.angle_beta   90.00
_cell.angle_gamma   90.00
#
_symmetry.space_group_name_H-M   'P 1'
#
loop_
_entity.id
_entity.type
_entity.pdbx_description
1 polymer ?
#
loop_
_entity_poly.entity_id
_entity_poly.type
_entity_poly.pdbx_seq_one_letter_code
_entity_poly.pdbx_strand_id
1 'polypeptide(L)'
;MIEKEIRKLSREELLEILLKLQEILSGEQKQKLQEIVREYKKTDEKEEVQPVQKRMSREFVEEKLEQIQKWQKQIDEGEFYLNTEEYEDYSSGYWDPDWITEYYDEQGISDKIMAMIRFAGDCVEDRRYEEANEIYQWLWQMDVSTDQEYGDPVDMEVLADHHLINADMEHLALLTLYAEYQESQPEERAQNIYQYFSLYAFFNLHIEKMFYVGRENLQDTERFWEDWIALLKEKTGDLEARLLKEAILYWKGTAGLLELAEENVSVHPSLYLTVIEEYEKAHRYEKIEEVGKNALDKIDPDIAIRSEIALRTASVSSRLMHEEEMMRFCWECFCSDTTVKNYLRLFGTEEMAEKYGMRGKEVLLREKTGTNEEY
;
A
#
# COMPACT_ATOMS: atom_id res chain seq x y z
N MET A 1 -17.66 -24.94 0.01
CA MET A 1 -17.12 -24.63 1.36
C MET A 1 -15.62 -24.42 1.26
N ILE A 2 -14.86 -25.43 0.82
CA ILE A 2 -13.40 -25.37 0.57
C ILE A 2 -12.98 -24.24 -0.40
N GLU A 3 -13.71 -23.99 -1.49
CA GLU A 3 -13.33 -22.94 -2.47
C GLU A 3 -13.31 -21.51 -1.88
N LYS A 4 -14.22 -21.20 -0.95
CA LYS A 4 -14.23 -19.89 -0.26
C LYS A 4 -13.10 -19.75 0.75
N GLU A 5 -12.58 -20.86 1.25
CA GLU A 5 -11.46 -20.88 2.20
C GLU A 5 -10.14 -20.80 1.44
N ILE A 6 -9.99 -21.50 0.32
CA ILE A 6 -8.82 -21.43 -0.56
C ILE A 6 -8.57 -19.99 -1.06
N ARG A 7 -9.64 -19.24 -1.38
CA ARG A 7 -9.52 -17.83 -1.83
C ARG A 7 -9.01 -16.86 -0.78
N LYS A 8 -8.93 -17.26 0.49
CA LYS A 8 -8.42 -16.45 1.60
C LYS A 8 -6.98 -16.79 1.98
N LEU A 9 -6.40 -17.82 1.37
CA LEU A 9 -5.07 -18.29 1.67
C LEU A 9 -4.02 -17.47 0.91
N SER A 10 -2.87 -17.24 1.55
CA SER A 10 -1.72 -16.60 0.92
C SER A 10 -1.11 -17.49 -0.16
N ARG A 11 -0.30 -16.90 -1.04
CA ARG A 11 0.39 -17.63 -2.12
C ARG A 11 1.26 -18.77 -1.58
N GLU A 12 1.91 -18.56 -0.44
CA GLU A 12 2.76 -19.54 0.24
C GLU A 12 1.94 -20.71 0.81
N GLU A 13 0.77 -20.43 1.39
CA GLU A 13 -0.16 -21.44 1.89
C GLU A 13 -0.71 -22.31 0.75
N LEU A 14 -1.04 -21.68 -0.37
CA LEU A 14 -1.50 -22.39 -1.57
C LEU A 14 -0.39 -23.29 -2.14
N LEU A 15 0.86 -22.82 -2.14
CA LEU A 15 2.02 -23.62 -2.56
C LEU A 15 2.24 -24.83 -1.65
N GLU A 16 2.20 -24.64 -0.32
CA GLU A 16 2.30 -25.75 0.63
C GLU A 16 1.17 -26.77 0.46
N ILE A 17 -0.06 -26.31 0.27
CA ILE A 17 -1.21 -27.19 0.04
C ILE A 17 -1.02 -27.97 -1.25
N LEU A 18 -0.55 -27.33 -2.33
CA LEU A 18 -0.23 -28.00 -3.60
C LEU A 18 0.84 -29.07 -3.43
N LEU A 19 1.90 -28.79 -2.68
CA LEU A 19 2.96 -29.76 -2.38
C LEU A 19 2.44 -30.94 -1.55
N LYS A 20 1.64 -30.68 -0.51
CA LYS A 20 0.99 -31.72 0.30
C LYS A 20 -0.01 -32.55 -0.51
N LEU A 21 -0.76 -31.92 -1.42
CA LEU A 21 -1.65 -32.62 -2.33
C LEU A 21 -0.89 -33.56 -3.27
N GLN A 22 0.30 -33.19 -3.75
CA GLN A 22 1.11 -34.09 -4.59
C GLN A 22 1.49 -35.40 -3.87
N GLU A 23 1.60 -35.41 -2.55
CA GLU A 23 1.91 -36.62 -1.79
C GLU A 23 0.70 -37.56 -1.67
N ILE A 24 -0.51 -36.99 -1.62
CA ILE A 24 -1.76 -37.70 -1.31
C ILE A 24 -2.48 -38.19 -2.58
N LEU A 25 -2.29 -37.51 -3.71
CA LEU A 25 -3.00 -37.81 -4.97
C LEU A 25 -2.58 -39.17 -5.58
N SER A 26 -3.53 -39.86 -6.21
CA SER A 26 -3.26 -41.09 -6.96
C SER A 26 -2.49 -40.81 -8.27
N GLY A 27 -1.89 -41.83 -8.88
CA GLY A 27 -1.10 -41.66 -10.11
C GLY A 27 -1.85 -40.97 -11.26
N GLU A 28 -3.14 -41.29 -11.44
CA GLU A 28 -4.00 -40.65 -12.45
C GLU A 28 -4.32 -39.18 -12.09
N GLN A 29 -4.50 -38.88 -10.81
CA GLN A 29 -4.74 -37.52 -10.35
C GLN A 29 -3.47 -36.65 -10.43
N LYS A 30 -2.29 -37.23 -10.18
CA LYS A 30 -1.01 -36.54 -10.40
C LYS A 30 -0.80 -36.20 -11.87
N GLN A 31 -1.21 -37.08 -12.79
CA GLN A 31 -1.18 -36.77 -14.23
C GLN A 31 -2.11 -35.61 -14.58
N LYS A 32 -3.35 -35.58 -14.07
CA LYS A 32 -4.27 -34.44 -14.29
C LYS A 32 -3.72 -33.14 -13.69
N LEU A 33 -3.11 -33.19 -12.51
CA LEU A 33 -2.44 -32.03 -11.92
C LEU A 33 -1.25 -31.56 -12.77
N GLN A 34 -0.44 -32.48 -13.28
CA GLN A 34 0.66 -32.16 -14.19
C GLN A 34 0.17 -31.58 -15.52
N GLU A 35 -0.96 -32.02 -16.03
CA GLU A 35 -1.61 -31.43 -17.21
C GLU A 35 -2.08 -30.01 -16.92
N ILE A 36 -2.73 -29.74 -15.79
CA ILE A 36 -3.13 -28.38 -15.39
C ILE A 36 -1.91 -27.47 -15.21
N VAL A 37 -0.84 -27.95 -14.57
CA VAL A 37 0.41 -27.19 -14.41
C VAL A 37 1.07 -26.94 -15.77
N ARG A 38 1.04 -27.91 -16.69
CA ARG A 38 1.55 -27.74 -18.06
C ARG A 38 0.66 -26.83 -18.90
N GLU A 39 -0.65 -26.81 -18.68
CA GLU A 39 -1.56 -25.87 -19.31
C GLU A 39 -1.25 -24.46 -18.83
N TYR A 40 -1.10 -24.23 -17.53
CA TYR A 40 -0.67 -22.93 -17.00
C TYR A 40 0.72 -22.51 -17.48
N LYS A 41 1.72 -23.41 -17.47
CA LYS A 41 3.04 -23.12 -18.05
C LYS A 41 3.01 -22.86 -19.55
N LYS A 42 2.10 -23.53 -20.27
CA LYS A 42 1.85 -23.23 -21.69
C LYS A 42 1.06 -21.96 -21.87
N THR A 43 0.30 -21.47 -20.90
CA THR A 43 -0.32 -20.15 -20.93
C THR A 43 0.76 -19.08 -20.74
N ASP A 44 1.70 -19.28 -19.81
CA ASP A 44 2.90 -18.43 -19.67
C ASP A 44 3.79 -18.46 -20.93
N GLU A 45 4.03 -19.64 -21.54
CA GLU A 45 4.87 -19.78 -22.74
C GLU A 45 4.13 -19.44 -24.06
N LYS A 46 2.78 -19.50 -24.11
CA LYS A 46 1.96 -19.07 -25.26
C LYS A 46 1.49 -17.63 -25.16
N GLU A 47 1.81 -16.93 -24.07
CA GLU A 47 1.87 -15.48 -24.04
C GLU A 47 3.12 -14.93 -24.75
N GLU A 48 3.85 -15.75 -25.54
CA GLU A 48 4.37 -15.26 -26.83
C GLU A 48 3.19 -14.92 -27.75
N VAL A 49 2.65 -13.72 -27.48
CA VAL A 49 1.76 -12.86 -28.27
C VAL A 49 1.50 -13.41 -29.67
N GLN A 50 0.37 -14.09 -29.87
CA GLN A 50 -0.32 -13.91 -31.15
C GLN A 50 -0.53 -12.41 -31.30
N PRO A 51 -0.12 -11.77 -32.41
CA PRO A 51 -0.23 -10.32 -32.55
C PRO A 51 -1.71 -9.95 -32.44
N VAL A 52 -2.10 -9.48 -31.24
CA VAL A 52 -3.45 -8.99 -31.01
C VAL A 52 -3.55 -7.74 -31.87
N GLN A 53 -4.41 -7.83 -32.88
CA GLN A 53 -4.55 -6.79 -33.88
C GLN A 53 -5.08 -5.54 -33.19
N LYS A 54 -4.34 -4.42 -33.30
CA LYS A 54 -4.79 -3.11 -32.84
C LYS A 54 -6.19 -2.85 -33.40
N ARG A 55 -7.15 -2.60 -32.52
CA ARG A 55 -8.56 -2.31 -32.83
C ARG A 55 -8.69 -0.95 -33.51
N MET A 56 -7.91 0.05 -33.05
CA MET A 56 -7.97 1.40 -33.59
C MET A 56 -6.97 1.57 -34.74
N SER A 57 -7.46 2.08 -35.88
CA SER A 57 -6.59 2.43 -36.99
C SER A 57 -5.71 3.62 -36.61
N ARG A 58 -4.56 3.74 -37.28
CA ARG A 58 -3.62 4.83 -37.01
C ARG A 58 -4.25 6.19 -37.34
N GLU A 59 -4.98 6.28 -38.44
CA GLU A 59 -5.64 7.51 -38.88
C GLU A 59 -6.69 7.97 -37.86
N PHE A 60 -7.43 7.04 -37.25
CA PHE A 60 -8.41 7.36 -36.22
C PHE A 60 -7.76 7.91 -34.95
N VAL A 61 -6.64 7.30 -34.53
CA VAL A 61 -5.89 7.75 -33.35
C VAL A 61 -5.29 9.14 -33.59
N GLU A 62 -4.69 9.37 -34.77
CA GLU A 62 -4.14 10.68 -35.15
C GLU A 62 -5.24 11.76 -35.17
N GLU A 63 -6.40 11.49 -35.78
CA GLU A 63 -7.55 12.42 -35.78
C GLU A 63 -8.03 12.74 -34.34
N LYS A 64 -8.08 11.73 -33.47
CA LYS A 64 -8.48 11.91 -32.08
C LYS A 64 -7.47 12.72 -31.27
N LEU A 65 -6.19 12.48 -31.46
CA LEU A 65 -5.14 13.25 -30.79
C LEU A 65 -5.14 14.71 -31.26
N GLU A 66 -5.30 14.98 -32.55
CA GLU A 66 -5.44 16.36 -33.06
C GLU A 66 -6.65 17.08 -32.44
N GLN A 67 -7.77 16.38 -32.31
CA GLN A 67 -8.96 16.91 -31.64
C GLN A 67 -8.72 17.18 -30.15
N ILE A 68 -8.06 16.26 -29.44
CA ILE A 68 -7.73 16.40 -28.01
C ILE A 68 -6.76 17.54 -27.80
N GLN A 69 -5.67 17.64 -28.56
CA GLN A 69 -4.70 18.73 -28.48
C GLN A 69 -5.34 20.10 -28.68
N LYS A 70 -6.32 20.19 -29.59
CA LYS A 70 -7.10 21.42 -29.73
C LYS A 70 -7.86 21.74 -28.45
N TRP A 71 -8.58 20.79 -27.87
CA TRP A 71 -9.33 21.02 -26.62
C TRP A 71 -8.41 21.37 -25.45
N GLN A 72 -7.29 20.66 -25.29
CA GLN A 72 -6.28 20.94 -24.27
C GLN A 72 -5.82 22.40 -24.36
N LYS A 73 -5.43 22.83 -25.56
CA LYS A 73 -5.01 24.21 -25.79
C LYS A 73 -6.11 25.23 -25.44
N GLN A 74 -7.37 24.96 -25.78
CA GLN A 74 -8.47 25.87 -25.47
C GLN A 74 -8.75 25.97 -23.96
N ILE A 75 -8.53 24.88 -23.21
CA ILE A 75 -8.61 24.88 -21.74
C ILE A 75 -7.42 25.66 -21.16
N ASP A 76 -6.19 25.35 -21.60
CA ASP A 76 -4.95 25.97 -21.10
C ASP A 76 -4.90 27.48 -21.38
N GLU A 77 -5.45 27.94 -22.51
CA GLU A 77 -5.54 29.36 -22.86
C GLU A 77 -6.71 30.09 -22.19
N GLY A 78 -7.55 29.39 -21.42
CA GLY A 78 -8.75 29.95 -20.79
C GLY A 78 -9.85 30.34 -21.78
N GLU A 79 -9.80 29.84 -23.03
CA GLU A 79 -10.93 29.97 -23.95
C GLU A 79 -12.14 29.20 -23.42
N PHE A 80 -11.87 28.06 -22.77
CA PHE A 80 -12.85 27.32 -21.99
C PHE A 80 -12.71 27.60 -20.50
N TYR A 81 -13.82 27.98 -19.86
CA TYR A 81 -13.88 28.29 -18.44
C TYR A 81 -15.19 27.85 -17.80
N LEU A 82 -15.18 27.66 -16.49
CA LEU A 82 -16.35 27.36 -15.68
C LEU A 82 -17.02 28.65 -15.18
N ASN A 83 -18.34 28.68 -15.19
CA ASN A 83 -19.08 29.73 -14.51
C ASN A 83 -19.18 29.42 -13.02
N THR A 84 -19.09 30.45 -12.18
CA THR A 84 -19.08 30.29 -10.72
C THR A 84 -20.18 31.11 -10.05
N GLU A 85 -20.82 30.52 -9.03
CA GLU A 85 -21.67 31.24 -8.08
C GLU A 85 -21.20 30.96 -6.66
N GLU A 86 -20.97 32.03 -5.88
CA GLU A 86 -20.50 31.94 -4.50
C GLU A 86 -21.55 32.46 -3.53
N TYR A 87 -21.79 31.72 -2.45
CA TYR A 87 -22.71 32.14 -1.39
C TYR A 87 -22.30 31.60 -0.01
N GLU A 88 -22.82 32.26 1.02
CA GLU A 88 -22.64 31.85 2.42
C GLU A 88 -23.70 30.82 2.81
N ASP A 89 -23.28 29.62 3.20
CA ASP A 89 -24.13 28.61 3.83
C ASP A 89 -24.05 28.68 5.36
N TYR A 90 -25.22 28.78 5.98
CA TYR A 90 -25.39 28.87 7.43
C TYR A 90 -25.95 27.56 8.02
N SER A 91 -25.94 26.46 7.26
CA SER A 91 -26.47 25.16 7.69
C SER A 91 -25.72 24.54 8.88
N SER A 92 -24.41 24.79 8.99
CA SER A 92 -23.53 24.34 10.07
C SER A 92 -23.59 25.24 11.32
N GLY A 93 -23.96 26.52 11.18
CA GLY A 93 -24.20 27.45 12.28
C GLY A 93 -24.31 28.92 11.87
N TYR A 94 -25.06 29.72 12.64
CA TYR A 94 -25.33 31.14 12.32
C TYR A 94 -24.10 32.07 12.43
N TRP A 95 -23.05 31.64 13.13
CA TRP A 95 -21.89 32.47 13.48
C TRP A 95 -20.60 32.10 12.74
N ASP A 96 -20.63 31.05 11.92
CA ASP A 96 -19.49 30.53 11.18
C ASP A 96 -19.98 30.04 9.82
N PRO A 97 -20.21 30.94 8.85
CA PRO A 97 -20.73 30.56 7.54
C PRO A 97 -19.67 29.82 6.74
N ASP A 98 -20.07 28.70 6.14
CA ASP A 98 -19.27 28.00 5.15
C ASP A 98 -19.45 28.72 3.81
N TRP A 99 -18.35 29.15 3.18
CA TRP A 99 -18.39 29.69 1.83
C TRP A 99 -18.48 28.55 0.83
N ILE A 100 -19.56 28.49 0.06
CA ILE A 100 -19.78 27.48 -0.96
C ILE A 100 -19.60 28.11 -2.34
N THR A 101 -18.79 27.46 -3.17
CA THR A 101 -18.65 27.77 -4.59
C THR A 101 -19.34 26.68 -5.40
N GLU A 102 -20.30 27.09 -6.22
CA GLU A 102 -20.94 26.23 -7.21
C GLU A 102 -20.35 26.51 -8.59
N TYR A 103 -20.07 25.43 -9.33
CA TYR A 103 -19.46 25.49 -10.65
C TYR A 103 -20.46 25.01 -11.70
N TYR A 104 -20.47 25.69 -12.85
CA TYR A 104 -21.37 25.42 -13.96
C TYR A 104 -20.59 25.29 -15.27
N ASP A 105 -20.73 24.13 -15.93
CA ASP A 105 -20.11 23.85 -17.22
C ASP A 105 -21.10 24.10 -18.38
N GLU A 106 -21.18 25.35 -18.83
CA GLU A 106 -21.99 25.70 -20.01
C GLU A 106 -21.32 25.35 -21.34
N GLN A 107 -20.00 25.13 -21.32
CA GLN A 107 -19.16 25.00 -22.50
C GLN A 107 -18.82 23.54 -22.84
N GLY A 108 -19.32 22.60 -22.03
CA GLY A 108 -19.14 21.15 -22.17
C GLY A 108 -17.69 20.72 -21.97
N ILE A 109 -16.97 21.35 -21.04
CA ILE A 109 -15.61 21.03 -20.64
C ILE A 109 -15.56 19.63 -20.02
N SER A 110 -16.49 19.32 -19.13
CA SER A 110 -16.63 18.01 -18.49
C SER A 110 -16.78 16.89 -19.52
N ASP A 111 -17.60 17.11 -20.55
CA ASP A 111 -17.78 16.13 -21.64
C ASP A 111 -16.49 15.90 -22.43
N LYS A 112 -15.67 16.96 -22.64
CA LYS A 112 -14.38 16.85 -23.33
C LYS A 112 -13.37 16.10 -22.47
N ILE A 113 -13.27 16.41 -21.18
CA ILE A 113 -12.40 15.71 -20.24
C ILE A 113 -12.80 14.23 -20.16
N MET A 114 -14.09 13.94 -20.02
CA MET A 114 -14.59 12.56 -20.01
C MET A 114 -14.31 11.83 -21.33
N ALA A 115 -14.34 12.52 -22.47
CA ALA A 115 -13.95 11.95 -23.75
C ALA A 115 -12.44 11.65 -23.82
N MET A 116 -11.59 12.53 -23.28
CA MET A 116 -10.14 12.29 -23.16
C MET A 116 -9.84 11.09 -22.28
N ILE A 117 -10.45 11.01 -21.10
CA ILE A 117 -10.28 9.87 -20.16
C ILE A 117 -10.66 8.55 -20.84
N ARG A 118 -11.81 8.50 -21.52
CA ARG A 118 -12.26 7.30 -22.24
C ARG A 118 -11.29 6.92 -23.35
N PHE A 119 -10.84 7.90 -24.13
CA PHE A 119 -9.92 7.63 -25.24
C PHE A 119 -8.54 7.18 -24.75
N ALA A 120 -8.01 7.75 -23.67
CA ALA A 120 -6.78 7.27 -23.04
C ALA A 120 -6.93 5.83 -22.56
N GLY A 121 -8.07 5.47 -21.95
CA GLY A 121 -8.39 4.09 -21.60
C GLY A 121 -8.44 3.16 -22.82
N ASP A 122 -9.07 3.58 -23.91
CA ASP A 122 -9.09 2.84 -25.17
C ASP A 122 -7.67 2.65 -25.75
N CYS A 123 -6.79 3.65 -25.62
CA CYS A 123 -5.38 3.55 -26.00
C CYS A 123 -4.64 2.51 -25.15
N VAL A 124 -4.83 2.49 -23.82
CA VAL A 124 -4.26 1.45 -22.95
C VAL A 124 -4.72 0.05 -23.38
N GLU A 125 -6.02 -0.10 -23.66
CA GLU A 125 -6.62 -1.36 -24.13
C GLU A 125 -6.09 -1.82 -25.50
N ASP A 126 -5.65 -0.87 -26.33
CA ASP A 126 -5.07 -1.08 -27.67
C ASP A 126 -3.53 -1.12 -27.69
N ARG A 127 -2.89 -1.11 -26.50
CA ARG A 127 -1.43 -1.13 -26.31
C ARG A 127 -0.73 0.08 -26.95
N ARG A 128 -1.36 1.23 -26.81
CA ARG A 128 -0.91 2.55 -27.27
C ARG A 128 -0.55 3.38 -26.05
N TYR A 129 0.52 2.95 -25.37
CA TYR A 129 0.91 3.49 -24.06
C TYR A 129 1.50 4.89 -24.17
N GLU A 130 2.24 5.17 -25.24
CA GLU A 130 2.75 6.52 -25.54
C GLU A 130 1.58 7.50 -25.70
N GLU A 131 0.61 7.19 -26.56
CA GLU A 131 -0.56 8.05 -26.77
C GLU A 131 -1.44 8.19 -25.52
N ALA A 132 -1.52 7.14 -24.69
CA ALA A 132 -2.24 7.21 -23.41
C ALA A 132 -1.52 8.08 -22.38
N ASN A 133 -0.18 7.96 -22.26
CA ASN A 133 0.62 8.72 -21.31
C ASN A 133 0.58 10.22 -21.62
N GLU A 134 0.67 10.61 -22.88
CA GLU A 134 0.53 12.03 -23.27
C GLU A 134 -0.77 12.65 -22.74
N ILE A 135 -1.88 11.90 -22.83
CA ILE A 135 -3.18 12.37 -22.36
C ILE A 135 -3.23 12.38 -20.84
N TYR A 136 -2.78 11.31 -20.17
CA TYR A 136 -2.80 11.24 -18.70
C TYR A 136 -1.92 12.31 -18.06
N GLN A 137 -0.71 12.54 -18.57
CA GLN A 137 0.19 13.57 -18.06
C GLN A 137 -0.46 14.95 -18.12
N TRP A 138 -1.14 15.28 -19.23
CA TRP A 138 -1.89 16.52 -19.31
C TRP A 138 -3.08 16.54 -18.34
N LEU A 139 -3.89 15.47 -18.28
CA LEU A 139 -5.04 15.39 -17.38
C LEU A 139 -4.68 15.65 -15.92
N TRP A 140 -3.54 15.15 -15.45
CA TRP A 140 -3.10 15.33 -14.06
C TRP A 140 -2.43 16.68 -13.76
N GLN A 141 -2.13 17.48 -14.80
CA GLN A 141 -1.51 18.80 -14.68
C GLN A 141 -2.44 19.94 -15.10
N MET A 142 -3.59 19.61 -15.67
CA MET A 142 -4.51 20.60 -16.21
C MET A 142 -5.30 21.30 -15.10
N ASP A 143 -5.61 22.56 -15.36
CA ASP A 143 -6.38 23.44 -14.51
C ASP A 143 -7.39 24.17 -15.38
N VAL A 144 -8.67 24.13 -15.01
CA VAL A 144 -9.73 24.86 -15.72
C VAL A 144 -9.93 26.22 -15.08
N SER A 145 -9.81 27.28 -15.88
CA SER A 145 -10.08 28.64 -15.42
C SER A 145 -11.57 28.88 -15.11
N THR A 146 -11.86 29.90 -14.31
CA THR A 146 -13.22 30.33 -13.99
C THR A 146 -13.57 31.66 -14.66
N ASP A 147 -14.85 32.00 -14.71
CA ASP A 147 -15.33 33.29 -15.24
C ASP A 147 -14.95 34.50 -14.37
N GLN A 148 -14.43 34.25 -13.16
CA GLN A 148 -13.91 35.28 -12.28
C GLN A 148 -12.43 35.57 -12.56
N GLU A 149 -12.08 36.85 -12.64
CA GLU A 149 -10.72 37.33 -12.92
C GLU A 149 -9.68 36.90 -11.87
N TYR A 150 -10.12 36.54 -10.65
CA TYR A 150 -9.30 36.09 -9.55
C TYR A 150 -9.76 34.75 -8.96
N GLY A 151 -10.60 33.99 -9.67
CA GLY A 151 -11.04 32.69 -9.18
C GLY A 151 -9.91 31.67 -9.21
N ASP A 152 -9.89 30.79 -8.22
CA ASP A 152 -8.90 29.71 -8.16
C ASP A 152 -9.12 28.74 -9.33
N PRO A 153 -8.04 28.27 -9.99
CA PRO A 153 -8.14 27.25 -11.01
C PRO A 153 -8.72 25.95 -10.46
N VAL A 154 -9.46 25.25 -11.31
CA VAL A 154 -10.19 24.02 -10.95
C VAL A 154 -9.50 22.82 -11.59
N ASP A 155 -8.85 21.99 -10.77
CA ASP A 155 -8.15 20.78 -11.22
C ASP A 155 -9.11 19.57 -11.38
N MET A 156 -8.54 18.42 -11.78
CA MET A 156 -9.28 17.16 -11.94
C MET A 156 -9.99 16.69 -10.66
N GLU A 157 -9.44 16.94 -9.49
CA GLU A 157 -9.99 16.49 -8.21
C GLU A 157 -11.20 17.34 -7.84
N VAL A 158 -11.08 18.67 -7.95
CA VAL A 158 -12.20 19.60 -7.71
C VAL A 158 -13.35 19.33 -8.69
N LEU A 159 -13.07 19.06 -9.96
CA LEU A 159 -14.11 18.66 -10.92
C LEU A 159 -14.86 17.40 -10.48
N ALA A 160 -14.18 16.40 -9.91
CA ALA A 160 -14.80 15.17 -9.46
C ALA A 160 -15.61 15.36 -8.16
N ASP A 161 -15.05 16.11 -7.22
CA ASP A 161 -15.68 16.41 -5.92
C ASP A 161 -16.96 17.24 -6.08
N HIS A 162 -16.98 18.19 -7.02
CA HIS A 162 -18.17 18.96 -7.38
C HIS A 162 -19.09 18.23 -8.39
N HIS A 163 -18.81 16.96 -8.69
CA HIS A 163 -19.61 16.10 -9.58
C HIS A 163 -19.79 16.65 -11.01
N LEU A 164 -18.87 17.49 -11.46
CA LEU A 164 -18.81 17.97 -12.85
C LEU A 164 -18.36 16.85 -13.78
N ILE A 165 -17.43 16.00 -13.33
CA ILE A 165 -17.03 14.78 -14.02
C ILE A 165 -17.41 13.55 -13.19
N ASN A 166 -17.68 12.44 -13.88
CA ASN A 166 -17.96 11.16 -13.25
C ASN A 166 -16.83 10.17 -13.58
N ALA A 167 -15.67 10.40 -12.98
CA ALA A 167 -14.48 9.59 -13.15
C ALA A 167 -14.17 8.82 -11.86
N ASP A 168 -13.81 7.54 -12.00
CA ASP A 168 -13.23 6.76 -10.92
C ASP A 168 -11.74 7.16 -10.81
N MET A 169 -11.44 8.08 -9.89
CA MET A 169 -10.11 8.66 -9.73
C MET A 169 -9.06 7.61 -9.35
N GLU A 170 -9.44 6.62 -8.52
CA GLU A 170 -8.54 5.52 -8.15
C GLU A 170 -8.20 4.68 -9.39
N HIS A 171 -9.21 4.29 -10.16
CA HIS A 171 -8.99 3.50 -11.38
C HIS A 171 -8.21 4.27 -12.44
N LEU A 172 -8.50 5.56 -12.63
CA LEU A 172 -7.78 6.43 -13.56
C LEU A 172 -6.30 6.50 -13.19
N ALA A 173 -5.99 6.75 -11.92
CA ALA A 173 -4.61 6.84 -11.45
C ALA A 173 -3.86 5.50 -11.62
N LEU A 174 -4.52 4.36 -11.35
CA LEU A 174 -3.91 3.04 -11.59
C LEU A 174 -3.64 2.79 -13.08
N LEU A 175 -4.53 3.20 -13.98
CA LEU A 175 -4.30 3.11 -15.43
C LEU A 175 -3.16 4.02 -15.89
N THR A 176 -3.02 5.21 -15.30
CA THR A 176 -1.87 6.09 -15.53
C THR A 176 -0.57 5.41 -15.13
N LEU A 177 -0.49 4.83 -13.92
CA LEU A 177 0.73 4.12 -13.48
C LEU A 177 1.03 2.90 -14.36
N TYR A 178 0.01 2.17 -14.78
CA TYR A 178 0.17 1.03 -15.67
C TYR A 178 0.70 1.44 -17.06
N ALA A 179 0.18 2.52 -17.64
CA ALA A 179 0.63 3.04 -18.92
C ALA A 179 2.05 3.62 -18.82
N GLU A 180 2.37 4.35 -17.74
CA GLU A 180 3.71 4.83 -17.43
C GLU A 180 4.72 3.67 -17.35
N TYR A 181 4.35 2.58 -16.66
CA TYR A 181 5.19 1.39 -16.54
C TYR A 181 5.52 0.76 -17.90
N GLN A 182 4.52 0.66 -18.77
CA GLN A 182 4.65 -0.01 -20.06
C GLN A 182 5.47 0.79 -21.08
N GLU A 183 5.44 2.13 -20.99
CA GLU A 183 6.18 3.01 -21.88
C GLU A 183 7.60 3.29 -21.38
N SER A 184 7.79 3.42 -20.07
CA SER A 184 9.07 3.68 -19.43
C SER A 184 10.10 2.56 -19.64
N GLN A 185 11.35 2.95 -19.85
CA GLN A 185 12.48 2.02 -19.82
C GLN A 185 12.62 1.37 -18.43
N PRO A 186 13.03 0.10 -18.33
CA PRO A 186 13.09 -0.62 -17.06
C PRO A 186 13.84 0.13 -15.94
N GLU A 187 14.93 0.82 -16.27
CA GLU A 187 15.76 1.62 -15.35
C GLU A 187 15.04 2.85 -14.77
N GLU A 188 14.06 3.40 -15.49
CA GLU A 188 13.44 4.69 -15.19
C GLU A 188 12.05 4.54 -14.54
N ARG A 189 11.44 3.35 -14.69
CA ARG A 189 10.07 3.05 -14.20
C ARG A 189 9.84 3.48 -12.75
N ALA A 190 10.74 3.10 -11.83
CA ALA A 190 10.58 3.43 -10.42
C ALA A 190 10.57 4.95 -10.19
N GLN A 191 11.48 5.68 -10.83
CA GLN A 191 11.60 7.12 -10.68
C GLN A 191 10.44 7.88 -11.33
N ASN A 192 9.95 7.43 -12.49
CA ASN A 192 8.83 8.07 -13.18
C ASN A 192 7.53 7.86 -12.42
N ILE A 193 7.24 6.62 -12.01
CA ILE A 193 6.05 6.29 -11.21
C ILE A 193 6.06 7.05 -9.88
N TYR A 194 7.22 7.21 -9.24
CA TYR A 194 7.33 7.93 -7.97
C TYR A 194 6.85 9.39 -8.07
N GLN A 195 7.04 10.05 -9.21
CA GLN A 195 6.68 11.47 -9.38
C GLN A 195 5.18 11.72 -9.19
N TYR A 196 4.33 10.77 -9.59
CA TYR A 196 2.88 10.89 -9.44
C TYR A 196 2.41 10.90 -7.99
N PHE A 197 3.17 10.34 -7.04
CA PHE A 197 2.81 10.33 -5.62
C PHE A 197 2.91 11.71 -4.94
N SER A 198 3.33 12.75 -5.67
CA SER A 198 3.18 14.15 -5.25
C SER A 198 1.74 14.66 -5.39
N LEU A 199 0.90 13.99 -6.17
CA LEU A 199 -0.50 14.32 -6.41
C LEU A 199 -1.40 13.60 -5.39
N TYR A 200 -2.45 14.27 -4.94
CA TYR A 200 -3.30 13.76 -3.86
C TYR A 200 -4.06 12.48 -4.26
N ALA A 201 -4.55 12.38 -5.49
CA ALA A 201 -5.18 11.18 -6.05
C ALA A 201 -4.31 9.91 -5.94
N PHE A 202 -2.99 10.06 -5.90
CA PHE A 202 -2.04 8.96 -5.80
C PHE A 202 -1.60 8.67 -4.35
N PHE A 203 -1.86 9.59 -3.43
CA PHE A 203 -1.31 9.55 -2.07
C PHE A 203 -1.71 8.29 -1.29
N ASN A 204 -2.91 7.76 -1.51
CA ASN A 204 -3.43 6.56 -0.85
C ASN A 204 -3.42 5.32 -1.76
N LEU A 205 -2.80 5.40 -2.95
CA LEU A 205 -2.73 4.26 -3.84
C LEU A 205 -1.79 3.18 -3.31
N HIS A 206 -2.24 1.96 -3.54
CA HIS A 206 -1.51 0.73 -3.37
C HIS A 206 -0.96 0.31 -4.73
N ILE A 207 0.34 0.52 -4.93
CA ILE A 207 0.98 0.41 -6.24
C ILE A 207 0.88 -1.01 -6.83
N GLU A 208 0.79 -2.05 -6.00
CA GLU A 208 0.61 -3.42 -6.46
C GLU A 208 -0.70 -3.61 -7.25
N LYS A 209 -1.70 -2.75 -7.04
CA LYS A 209 -2.95 -2.80 -7.80
C LYS A 209 -2.75 -2.51 -9.28
N MET A 210 -1.72 -1.74 -9.67
CA MET A 210 -1.45 -1.43 -11.08
C MET A 210 -1.15 -2.68 -11.91
N PHE A 211 -0.65 -3.75 -11.28
CA PHE A 211 -0.36 -5.02 -11.96
C PHE A 211 -1.61 -5.79 -12.39
N TYR A 212 -2.80 -5.35 -11.96
CA TYR A 212 -4.07 -6.04 -12.23
C TYR A 212 -5.07 -5.23 -13.06
N VAL A 213 -4.77 -3.96 -13.39
CA VAL A 213 -5.72 -3.11 -14.13
C VAL A 213 -5.60 -3.24 -15.64
N GLY A 214 -4.42 -3.60 -16.15
CA GLY A 214 -4.16 -3.70 -17.58
C GLY A 214 -4.40 -5.08 -18.16
N ARG A 215 -4.47 -5.15 -19.49
CA ARG A 215 -4.63 -6.40 -20.23
C ARG A 215 -3.40 -7.29 -20.25
N GLU A 216 -2.21 -6.72 -20.12
CA GLU A 216 -0.95 -7.45 -20.26
C GLU A 216 -0.28 -7.56 -18.90
N ASN A 217 0.32 -8.72 -18.66
CA ASN A 217 1.18 -8.91 -17.50
C ASN A 217 2.41 -8.00 -17.65
N LEU A 218 2.66 -7.18 -16.63
CA LEU A 218 3.85 -6.35 -16.57
C LEU A 218 5.11 -7.23 -16.56
N GLN A 219 6.10 -6.86 -17.38
CA GLN A 219 7.39 -7.56 -17.51
C GLN A 219 8.45 -6.90 -16.64
N ASP A 220 9.51 -7.63 -16.27
CA ASP A 220 10.61 -7.12 -15.42
C ASP A 220 10.16 -6.63 -14.03
N THR A 221 9.13 -7.28 -13.47
CA THR A 221 8.56 -6.89 -12.18
C THR A 221 9.54 -7.06 -11.02
N GLU A 222 10.40 -8.08 -11.05
CA GLU A 222 11.44 -8.29 -10.04
C GLU A 222 12.39 -7.09 -9.96
N ARG A 223 12.91 -6.67 -11.12
CA ARG A 223 13.80 -5.50 -11.23
C ARG A 223 13.11 -4.23 -10.75
N PHE A 224 11.85 -4.03 -11.15
CA PHE A 224 11.09 -2.87 -10.70
C PHE A 224 11.00 -2.80 -9.17
N TRP A 225 10.71 -3.92 -8.49
CA TRP A 225 10.64 -3.93 -7.03
C TRP A 225 12.00 -3.67 -6.37
N GLU A 226 13.09 -4.16 -6.95
CA GLU A 226 14.46 -3.85 -6.49
C GLU A 226 14.75 -2.35 -6.59
N ASP A 227 14.50 -1.76 -7.76
CA ASP A 227 14.75 -0.34 -8.03
C ASP A 227 13.82 0.56 -7.19
N TRP A 228 12.54 0.17 -7.03
CA TRP A 228 11.56 0.88 -6.21
C TRP A 228 11.94 0.88 -4.71
N ILE A 229 12.34 -0.27 -4.18
CA ILE A 229 12.79 -0.38 -2.79
C ILE A 229 14.08 0.41 -2.57
N ALA A 230 15.03 0.34 -3.51
CA ALA A 230 16.27 1.11 -3.44
C ALA A 230 15.98 2.62 -3.41
N LEU A 231 15.12 3.10 -4.31
CA LEU A 231 14.70 4.50 -4.37
C LEU A 231 14.06 4.98 -3.06
N LEU A 232 13.14 4.20 -2.49
CA LEU A 232 12.42 4.58 -1.28
C LEU A 232 13.29 4.54 -0.02
N LYS A 233 14.30 3.66 0.03
CA LYS A 233 15.28 3.63 1.14
C LYS A 233 16.11 4.91 1.25
N GLU A 234 16.28 5.65 0.16
CA GLU A 234 17.04 6.91 0.13
C GLU A 234 16.18 8.13 0.50
N LYS A 235 14.86 7.98 0.53
CA LYS A 235 13.91 9.08 0.79
C LYS A 235 13.38 9.04 2.22
N THR A 236 12.94 10.21 2.70
CA THR A 236 12.44 10.39 4.06
C THR A 236 11.07 11.03 4.05
N GLY A 237 10.11 10.40 4.70
CA GLY A 237 8.75 10.91 4.86
C GLY A 237 7.78 9.79 5.18
N ASP A 238 6.60 10.14 5.68
CA ASP A 238 5.57 9.16 6.07
C ASP A 238 5.03 8.41 4.84
N LEU A 239 4.93 9.09 3.70
CA LEU A 239 4.53 8.52 2.42
C LEU A 239 5.54 7.46 1.95
N GLU A 240 6.83 7.80 1.94
CA GLU A 240 7.89 6.90 1.51
C GLU A 240 8.03 5.71 2.45
N ALA A 241 7.88 5.92 3.76
CA ALA A 241 7.83 4.84 4.74
C ALA A 241 6.66 3.89 4.49
N ARG A 242 5.46 4.42 4.16
CA ARG A 242 4.29 3.62 3.78
C ARG A 242 4.57 2.81 2.51
N LEU A 243 5.01 3.46 1.44
CA LEU A 243 5.28 2.82 0.15
C LEU A 243 6.37 1.74 0.26
N LEU A 244 7.40 1.98 1.07
CA LEU A 244 8.48 1.02 1.30
C LEU A 244 7.96 -0.22 2.03
N LYS A 245 7.13 -0.02 3.07
CA LYS A 245 6.47 -1.11 3.80
C LYS A 245 5.61 -1.94 2.86
N GLU A 246 4.77 -1.29 2.04
CA GLU A 246 3.88 -1.97 1.09
C GLU A 246 4.67 -2.77 0.05
N ALA A 247 5.71 -2.17 -0.53
CA ALA A 247 6.57 -2.84 -1.52
C ALA A 247 7.24 -4.09 -0.95
N ILE A 248 7.82 -4.00 0.25
CA ILE A 248 8.46 -5.15 0.91
C ILE A 248 7.44 -6.24 1.24
N LEU A 249 6.27 -5.86 1.76
CA LEU A 249 5.22 -6.82 2.06
C LEU A 249 4.69 -7.53 0.81
N TYR A 250 4.53 -6.82 -0.29
CA TYR A 250 4.07 -7.42 -1.53
C TYR A 250 5.14 -8.32 -2.16
N TRP A 251 6.39 -7.85 -2.24
CA TRP A 251 7.44 -8.55 -2.98
C TRP A 251 8.11 -9.68 -2.17
N LYS A 252 8.41 -9.42 -0.89
CA LYS A 252 9.13 -10.36 -0.01
C LYS A 252 8.26 -10.94 1.13
N GLY A 253 6.99 -10.55 1.22
CA GLY A 253 6.12 -10.99 2.29
C GLY A 253 6.50 -10.45 3.67
N THR A 254 5.83 -10.97 4.70
CA THR A 254 6.12 -10.63 6.10
C THR A 254 7.55 -11.02 6.51
N ALA A 255 8.13 -12.04 5.87
CA ALA A 255 9.52 -12.45 6.09
C ALA A 255 10.52 -11.37 5.67
N GLY A 256 10.35 -10.73 4.51
CA GLY A 256 11.21 -9.62 4.10
C GLY A 256 11.07 -8.38 5.00
N LEU A 257 9.89 -8.14 5.56
CA LEU A 257 9.70 -7.07 6.54
C LEU A 257 10.45 -7.39 7.85
N LEU A 258 10.50 -8.66 8.26
CA LEU A 258 11.31 -9.10 9.39
C LEU A 258 12.81 -8.91 9.12
N GLU A 259 13.31 -9.28 7.95
CA GLU A 259 14.71 -9.02 7.56
C GLU A 259 15.05 -7.53 7.70
N LEU A 260 14.19 -6.63 7.22
CA LEU A 260 14.38 -5.19 7.37
C LEU A 260 14.41 -4.76 8.84
N ALA A 261 13.50 -5.29 9.67
CA ALA A 261 13.44 -5.00 11.10
C ALA A 261 14.71 -5.48 11.83
N GLU A 262 15.25 -6.63 11.42
CA GLU A 262 16.48 -7.18 11.98
C GLU A 262 17.71 -6.36 11.60
N GLU A 263 17.84 -5.94 10.35
CA GLU A 263 18.93 -5.10 9.87
C GLU A 263 18.95 -3.72 10.54
N ASN A 264 17.78 -3.19 10.91
CA ASN A 264 17.63 -1.82 11.40
C ASN A 264 17.21 -1.75 12.89
N VAL A 265 17.48 -2.80 13.67
CA VAL A 265 16.99 -2.91 15.07
C VAL A 265 17.43 -1.75 15.98
N SER A 266 18.62 -1.18 15.76
CA SER A 266 19.15 -0.07 16.55
C SER A 266 18.54 1.29 16.20
N VAL A 267 17.97 1.42 15.00
CA VAL A 267 17.43 2.68 14.47
C VAL A 267 15.90 2.66 14.49
N HIS A 268 15.29 1.55 14.10
CA HIS A 268 13.85 1.39 13.95
C HIS A 268 13.32 0.10 14.62
N PRO A 269 13.45 -0.04 15.95
CA PRO A 269 12.91 -1.19 16.67
C PRO A 269 11.37 -1.32 16.55
N SER A 270 10.66 -0.24 16.16
CA SER A 270 9.22 -0.25 15.89
C SER A 270 8.82 -1.14 14.72
N LEU A 271 9.74 -1.45 13.80
CA LEU A 271 9.45 -2.34 12.67
C LEU A 271 9.05 -3.75 13.12
N TYR A 272 9.53 -4.21 14.28
CA TYR A 272 9.07 -5.47 14.87
C TYR A 272 7.59 -5.47 15.21
N LEU A 273 7.03 -4.35 15.68
CA LEU A 273 5.59 -4.24 15.91
C LEU A 273 4.81 -4.36 14.61
N THR A 274 5.31 -3.72 13.54
CA THR A 274 4.73 -3.85 12.20
C THR A 274 4.73 -5.30 11.73
N VAL A 275 5.83 -6.04 11.91
CA VAL A 275 5.91 -7.48 11.58
C VAL A 275 4.91 -8.30 12.38
N ILE A 276 4.78 -8.03 13.69
CA ILE A 276 3.82 -8.71 14.57
C ILE A 276 2.39 -8.46 14.10
N GLU A 277 2.04 -7.22 13.71
CA GLU A 277 0.71 -6.87 13.20
C GLU A 277 0.37 -7.63 11.92
N GLU A 278 1.31 -7.75 10.99
CA GLU A 278 1.08 -8.50 9.75
C GLU A 278 0.91 -10.00 10.00
N TYR A 279 1.72 -10.60 10.90
CA TYR A 279 1.50 -12.00 11.30
C TYR A 279 0.20 -12.20 12.10
N GLU A 280 -0.25 -11.20 12.86
CA GLU A 280 -1.51 -11.28 13.60
C GLU A 280 -2.71 -11.29 12.67
N LYS A 281 -2.72 -10.45 11.62
CA LYS A 281 -3.73 -10.48 10.54
C LYS A 281 -3.81 -11.85 9.87
N ALA A 282 -2.67 -12.52 9.69
CA ALA A 282 -2.59 -13.87 9.13
C ALA A 282 -2.81 -15.00 10.15
N HIS A 283 -3.13 -14.67 11.41
CA HIS A 283 -3.28 -15.61 12.54
C HIS A 283 -2.07 -16.54 12.74
N ARG A 284 -0.85 -16.07 12.40
CA ARG A 284 0.42 -16.80 12.53
C ARG A 284 1.03 -16.60 13.91
N TYR A 285 0.33 -17.08 14.93
CA TYR A 285 0.69 -16.88 16.33
C TYR A 285 2.07 -17.45 16.70
N GLU A 286 2.44 -18.62 16.17
CA GLU A 286 3.76 -19.22 16.41
C GLU A 286 4.90 -18.32 15.88
N LYS A 287 4.70 -17.70 14.71
CA LYS A 287 5.66 -16.75 14.13
C LYS A 287 5.78 -15.47 14.95
N ILE A 288 4.68 -14.96 15.51
CA ILE A 288 4.73 -13.81 16.42
C ILE A 288 5.56 -14.13 17.66
N GLU A 289 5.41 -15.35 18.21
CA GLU A 289 6.22 -15.79 19.34
C GLU A 289 7.72 -15.85 19.00
N GLU A 290 8.08 -16.45 17.85
CA GLU A 290 9.46 -16.49 17.35
C GLU A 290 10.06 -15.09 17.15
N VAL A 291 9.31 -14.19 16.49
CA VAL A 291 9.72 -12.80 16.25
C VAL A 291 9.91 -12.06 17.57
N GLY A 292 9.00 -12.24 18.52
CA GLY A 292 9.12 -11.64 19.85
C GLY A 292 10.36 -12.09 20.59
N LYS A 293 10.69 -13.39 20.58
CA LYS A 293 11.94 -13.91 21.20
C LYS A 293 13.16 -13.23 20.59
N ASN A 294 13.24 -13.23 19.26
CA ASN A 294 14.34 -12.63 18.51
C ASN A 294 14.49 -11.12 18.78
N ALA A 295 13.36 -10.39 18.81
CA ALA A 295 13.35 -8.97 19.12
C ALA A 295 13.89 -8.68 20.53
N LEU A 296 13.48 -9.46 21.54
CA LEU A 296 13.92 -9.26 22.92
C LEU A 296 15.39 -9.60 23.15
N ASP A 297 15.97 -10.49 22.33
CA ASP A 297 17.39 -10.82 22.36
C ASP A 297 18.26 -9.73 21.72
N LYS A 298 17.70 -8.95 20.78
CA LYS A 298 18.44 -7.92 20.01
C LYS A 298 18.21 -6.49 20.49
N ILE A 299 17.02 -6.17 21.00
CA ILE A 299 16.67 -4.81 21.45
C ILE A 299 17.15 -4.63 22.89
N ASP A 300 17.80 -3.50 23.17
CA ASP A 300 18.28 -3.14 24.49
C ASP A 300 17.11 -3.10 25.52
N PRO A 301 17.26 -3.73 26.70
CA PRO A 301 16.28 -3.68 27.78
C PRO A 301 15.74 -2.28 28.12
N ASP A 302 16.55 -1.23 27.98
CA ASP A 302 16.18 0.13 28.38
C ASP A 302 15.27 0.85 27.36
N ILE A 303 15.00 0.23 26.20
CA ILE A 303 14.16 0.82 25.15
C ILE A 303 12.68 0.48 25.41
N ALA A 304 11.85 1.50 25.64
CA ALA A 304 10.43 1.34 25.97
C ALA A 304 9.63 0.51 24.94
N ILE A 305 9.97 0.58 23.65
CA ILE A 305 9.26 -0.20 22.62
C ILE A 305 9.42 -1.72 22.77
N ARG A 306 10.51 -2.16 23.43
CA ARG A 306 10.74 -3.55 23.80
C ARG A 306 9.64 -4.06 24.71
N SER A 307 9.11 -3.20 25.57
CA SER A 307 7.98 -3.53 26.45
C SER A 307 6.69 -3.82 25.66
N GLU A 308 6.39 -3.00 24.65
CA GLU A 308 5.21 -3.20 23.81
C GLU A 308 5.33 -4.48 22.97
N ILE A 309 6.50 -4.75 22.41
CA ILE A 309 6.79 -6.00 21.70
C ILE A 309 6.57 -7.20 22.64
N ALA A 310 7.19 -7.18 23.82
CA ALA A 310 7.05 -8.24 24.82
C ALA A 310 5.57 -8.45 25.22
N LEU A 311 4.81 -7.38 25.40
CA LEU A 311 3.39 -7.45 25.77
C LEU A 311 2.56 -8.13 24.67
N ARG A 312 2.74 -7.73 23.41
CA ARG A 312 2.04 -8.35 22.29
C ARG A 312 2.41 -9.83 22.18
N THR A 313 3.69 -10.17 22.31
CA THR A 313 4.14 -11.56 22.29
C THR A 313 3.57 -12.38 23.46
N ALA A 314 3.51 -11.83 24.67
CA ALA A 314 2.91 -12.49 25.84
C ALA A 314 1.43 -12.85 25.58
N SER A 315 0.68 -11.94 24.95
CA SER A 315 -0.72 -12.17 24.62
C SER A 315 -0.89 -13.34 23.64
N VAL A 316 0.05 -13.50 22.72
CA VAL A 316 0.06 -14.61 21.75
C VAL A 316 0.48 -15.92 22.40
N SER A 317 1.52 -15.94 23.22
CA SER A 317 1.91 -17.14 23.98
C SER A 317 0.80 -17.63 24.90
N SER A 318 0.00 -16.72 25.47
CA SER A 318 -1.21 -17.09 26.21
C SER A 318 -2.23 -17.82 25.32
N ARG A 319 -2.47 -17.34 24.09
CA ARG A 319 -3.40 -17.99 23.13
C ARG A 319 -2.89 -19.37 22.70
N LEU A 320 -1.58 -19.56 22.62
CA LEU A 320 -0.92 -20.83 22.31
C LEU A 320 -0.81 -21.78 23.51
N MET A 321 -1.25 -21.37 24.71
CA MET A 321 -1.09 -22.11 25.97
C MET A 321 0.38 -22.38 26.34
N HIS A 322 1.30 -21.52 25.88
CA HIS A 322 2.72 -21.54 26.26
C HIS A 322 2.93 -20.70 27.52
N GLU A 323 2.46 -21.21 28.67
CA GLU A 323 2.41 -20.46 29.93
C GLU A 323 3.78 -19.96 30.41
N GLU A 324 4.84 -20.76 30.26
CA GLU A 324 6.20 -20.35 30.65
C GLU A 324 6.71 -19.16 29.84
N GLU A 325 6.48 -19.17 28.53
CA GLU A 325 6.90 -18.10 27.63
C GLU A 325 6.06 -16.83 27.87
N MET A 326 4.75 -16.98 28.07
CA MET A 326 3.87 -15.87 28.46
C MET A 326 4.37 -15.19 29.74
N MET A 327 4.73 -15.95 30.78
CA MET A 327 5.30 -15.41 32.02
C MET A 327 6.64 -14.70 31.78
N ARG A 328 7.52 -15.29 30.96
CA ARG A 328 8.80 -14.67 30.59
C ARG A 328 8.59 -13.35 29.86
N PHE A 329 7.67 -13.28 28.91
CA PHE A 329 7.38 -12.05 28.18
C PHE A 329 6.76 -10.97 29.07
N CYS A 330 5.86 -11.31 29.99
CA CYS A 330 5.35 -10.37 30.98
C CYS A 330 6.48 -9.79 31.85
N TRP A 331 7.48 -10.61 32.19
CA TRP A 331 8.68 -10.16 32.91
C TRP A 331 9.53 -9.20 32.08
N GLU A 332 9.82 -9.53 30.82
CA GLU A 332 10.59 -8.65 29.93
C GLU A 332 9.85 -7.33 29.65
N CYS A 333 8.52 -7.38 29.51
CA CYS A 333 7.66 -6.21 29.39
C CYS A 333 7.82 -5.25 30.59
N PHE A 334 7.84 -5.79 31.81
CA PHE A 334 8.06 -5.00 33.01
C PHE A 334 9.49 -4.46 33.13
N CYS A 335 10.50 -5.26 32.79
CA CYS A 335 11.89 -4.81 32.85
C CYS A 335 12.17 -3.64 31.89
N SER A 336 11.52 -3.63 30.73
CA SER A 336 11.71 -2.58 29.73
C SER A 336 10.82 -1.35 29.89
N ASP A 337 9.79 -1.43 30.73
CA ASP A 337 8.96 -0.28 31.12
C ASP A 337 8.33 -0.58 32.49
N THR A 338 8.91 -0.01 33.55
CA THR A 338 8.59 -0.32 34.95
C THR A 338 7.30 0.32 35.47
N THR A 339 6.33 0.56 34.59
CA THR A 339 5.02 1.10 34.97
C THR A 339 4.24 0.19 35.93
N VAL A 340 3.37 0.80 36.74
CA VAL A 340 2.45 0.07 37.64
C VAL A 340 1.62 -0.95 36.87
N LYS A 341 1.18 -0.61 35.65
CA LYS A 341 0.40 -1.51 34.80
C LYS A 341 1.21 -2.77 34.45
N ASN A 342 2.48 -2.63 34.08
CA ASN A 342 3.35 -3.77 33.74
C ASN A 342 3.71 -4.58 34.99
N TYR A 343 3.93 -3.93 36.13
CA TYR A 343 4.17 -4.63 37.41
C TYR A 343 2.98 -5.52 37.82
N LEU A 344 1.75 -5.00 37.70
CA LEU A 344 0.53 -5.76 38.06
C LEU A 344 0.34 -7.01 37.19
N ARG A 345 0.85 -7.03 35.95
CA ARG A 345 0.78 -8.21 35.08
C ARG A 345 1.55 -9.39 35.66
N LEU A 346 2.62 -9.15 36.43
CA LEU A 346 3.42 -10.20 37.10
C LEU A 346 2.63 -10.99 38.17
N PHE A 347 1.42 -10.56 38.49
CA PHE A 347 0.53 -11.20 39.46
C PHE A 347 -0.71 -11.81 38.81
N GLY A 348 -0.69 -12.00 37.48
CA GLY A 348 -1.81 -12.59 36.74
C GLY A 348 -2.12 -14.05 37.12
N THR A 349 -1.12 -14.80 37.59
CA THR A 349 -1.25 -16.16 38.11
C THR A 349 -0.39 -16.34 39.37
N GLU A 350 -0.71 -17.36 40.17
CA GLU A 350 0.07 -17.69 41.39
C GLU A 350 1.53 -18.01 41.04
N GLU A 351 1.77 -18.84 40.03
CA GLU A 351 3.11 -19.21 39.57
C GLU A 351 3.91 -17.99 39.07
N MET A 352 3.28 -17.08 38.33
CA MET A 352 3.96 -15.86 37.85
C MET A 352 4.34 -14.93 39.02
N ALA A 353 3.46 -14.82 40.03
CA ALA A 353 3.72 -14.02 41.21
C ALA A 353 4.91 -14.57 42.02
N GLU A 354 4.97 -15.89 42.18
CA GLU A 354 6.08 -16.57 42.85
C GLU A 354 7.40 -16.41 42.09
N LYS A 355 7.38 -16.60 40.76
CA LYS A 355 8.59 -16.59 39.92
C LYS A 355 9.12 -15.20 39.64
N TYR A 356 8.25 -14.21 39.44
CA TYR A 356 8.62 -12.87 38.97
C TYR A 356 8.12 -11.73 39.86
N GLY A 357 6.97 -11.85 40.52
CA GLY A 357 6.40 -10.77 41.34
C GLY A 357 7.33 -10.29 42.47
N MET A 358 8.00 -11.23 43.16
CA MET A 358 8.99 -10.91 44.20
C MET A 358 10.28 -10.28 43.64
N ARG A 359 10.71 -10.71 42.45
CA ARG A 359 11.88 -10.15 41.74
C ARG A 359 11.61 -8.73 41.22
N GLY A 360 10.39 -8.45 40.79
CA GLY A 360 10.01 -7.11 40.32
C GLY A 360 10.18 -6.04 41.39
N LYS A 361 9.99 -6.39 42.67
CA LYS A 361 10.26 -5.48 43.80
C LYS A 361 11.73 -5.07 43.87
N GLU A 362 12.65 -5.96 43.54
CA GLU A 362 14.10 -5.67 43.56
C GLU A 362 14.50 -4.73 42.42
N VAL A 363 13.88 -4.86 41.24
CA VAL A 363 14.10 -3.96 40.09
C VAL A 363 13.67 -2.53 40.45
N LEU A 364 12.47 -2.35 41.02
CA LEU A 364 11.97 -1.04 41.48
C LEU A 364 12.85 -0.40 42.56
N LEU A 365 13.51 -1.23 43.40
CA LEU A 365 14.43 -0.74 44.42
C LEU A 365 15.75 -0.25 43.80
N ARG A 366 16.26 -0.93 42.77
CA ARG A 366 17.50 -0.56 42.07
C ARG A 366 17.37 0.76 41.30
N GLU A 367 16.25 0.97 40.60
CA GLU A 367 15.98 2.24 39.92
C GLU A 367 15.96 3.43 40.90
N LYS A 368 15.36 3.24 42.08
CA LYS A 368 15.32 4.25 43.14
C LYS A 368 16.68 4.54 43.79
N THR A 369 17.59 3.57 43.81
CA THR A 369 18.95 3.78 44.35
C THR A 369 19.90 4.37 43.30
N GLY A 370 19.75 4.03 42.02
CA GLY A 370 20.57 4.58 40.93
C GLY A 370 20.28 6.06 40.62
N THR A 371 19.05 6.53 40.85
CA THR A 371 18.70 7.96 40.73
C THR A 371 19.22 8.84 41.88
N ASN A 372 19.80 8.25 42.93
CA ASN A 372 20.31 8.97 44.11
C ASN A 372 21.84 9.13 44.13
N GLU A 373 22.56 8.72 43.09
CA GLU A 373 24.03 8.89 43.00
C GLU A 373 24.48 10.07 42.11
N GLU A 374 23.56 10.84 41.53
CA GLU A 374 23.86 12.13 40.89
C GLU A 374 23.33 13.31 41.73
N TYR A 375 24.00 13.63 42.84
CA TYR A 375 24.01 14.97 43.45
C TYR A 375 25.32 15.25 44.20
#